data_AF-A0A7C8AC42-F1
#
_entry.id   AF-A0A7C8AC42-F1
#
_cell.length_a   1.000
_cell.length_b   1.000
_cell.length_c   1.000
_cell.angle_alpha   90.00
_cell.angle_beta   90.00
_cell.angle_gamma   90.00
#
_symmetry.space_group_name_H-M   'P 1'
#
loop_
_entity.id
_entity.type
_entity.pdbx_description
1 polymer ?
#
loop_
_entity_poly.entity_id
_entity_poly.type
_entity_poly.pdbx_seq_one_letter_code
_entity_poly.pdbx_strand_id
1 'polypeptide(L)'
;MTAIFCALWASRRGRTLLTGYFQRFWGLGVRLFKKGLRAVELYSRKPLVILYAIGLTFLCQGSCIIGFWLLGRNLGVEVHIKYYFVLFPLSWLLGTLPISIGGIGIMEGMLKVMFMKVGNVSSQQALAVALCQRLIWLLGSFPGLVVHLAGAHLPKEKADFFIDSADKAG
;
A
#
# COMPACT_ATOMS: atom_id res chain seq x y z
N MET A 1 -9.06 -15.52 27.19
CA MET A 1 -7.81 -15.30 26.42
C MET A 1 -6.55 -15.31 27.29
N THR A 2 -6.59 -14.84 28.54
CA THR A 2 -5.42 -14.78 29.44
C THR A 2 -4.95 -16.15 29.99
N ALA A 3 -5.86 -17.08 30.23
CA ALA A 3 -5.53 -18.40 30.81
C ALA A 3 -4.69 -19.31 29.90
N ILE A 4 -4.86 -19.20 28.58
CA ILE A 4 -4.12 -19.99 27.58
C ILE A 4 -2.66 -19.51 27.48
N PHE A 5 -2.44 -18.20 27.65
CA PHE A 5 -1.11 -17.59 27.66
C PHE A 5 -0.27 -18.06 28.86
N CYS A 6 -0.90 -18.17 30.05
CA CYS A 6 -0.22 -18.66 31.25
C CYS A 6 0.12 -20.16 31.16
N ALA A 7 -0.76 -20.98 30.60
CA ALA A 7 -0.53 -22.42 30.44
C ALA A 7 0.60 -22.74 29.45
N LEU A 8 0.71 -21.97 28.36
CA LEU A 8 1.79 -22.14 27.38
C LEU A 8 3.16 -21.72 27.91
N TRP A 9 3.22 -20.74 28.83
CA TRP A 9 4.47 -20.28 29.44
C TRP A 9 5.05 -21.30 30.43
N ALA A 10 4.20 -22.09 31.10
CA ALA A 10 4.60 -23.09 32.09
C ALA A 10 5.24 -24.35 31.48
N SER A 11 4.98 -24.68 30.22
CA SER A 11 5.56 -25.88 29.59
C SER A 11 6.96 -25.61 29.02
N ARG A 12 7.95 -26.44 29.39
CA ARG A 12 9.32 -26.38 28.85
C ARG A 12 9.40 -26.54 27.32
N ARG A 13 8.37 -27.13 26.68
CA ARG A 13 8.25 -27.31 25.22
C ARG A 13 7.67 -26.09 24.48
N GLY A 14 6.86 -25.25 25.14
CA GLY A 14 6.33 -24.02 24.56
C GLY A 14 7.40 -22.95 24.35
N ARG A 15 8.36 -22.85 25.27
CA ARG A 15 9.48 -21.89 25.20
C ARG A 15 10.41 -22.12 24.00
N THR A 16 10.67 -23.36 23.59
CA THR A 16 11.53 -23.66 22.44
C THR A 16 10.84 -23.46 21.09
N LEU A 17 9.52 -23.67 20.99
CA LEU A 17 8.75 -23.34 19.79
C LEU A 17 8.53 -21.82 19.63
N LEU A 18 8.30 -21.11 20.74
CA LEU A 18 8.22 -19.65 20.76
C LEU A 18 9.55 -18.99 20.39
N THR A 19 10.69 -19.49 20.90
CA THR A 19 12.00 -18.94 20.51
C THR A 19 12.33 -19.22 19.05
N GLY A 20 11.95 -20.37 18.49
CA GLY A 20 12.12 -20.66 17.06
C GLY A 20 11.30 -19.74 16.15
N TYR A 21 10.03 -19.48 16.48
CA TYR A 21 9.17 -18.57 15.72
C TYR A 21 9.62 -17.11 15.87
N PHE A 22 9.99 -16.71 17.09
CA PHE A 22 10.52 -15.38 17.40
C PHE A 22 11.87 -15.12 16.71
N GLN A 23 12.77 -16.11 16.66
CA GLN A 23 14.04 -15.98 15.94
C GLN A 23 13.86 -15.91 14.42
N ARG A 24 12.87 -16.60 13.85
CA ARG A 24 12.54 -16.45 12.42
C ARG A 24 11.97 -15.06 12.11
N PHE A 25 11.02 -14.58 12.92
CA PHE A 25 10.43 -13.24 12.75
C PHE A 25 11.47 -12.14 12.95
N TRP A 26 12.29 -12.24 14.00
CA TRP A 26 13.38 -11.31 14.29
C TRP A 26 14.47 -11.35 13.21
N GLY A 27 14.85 -12.54 12.75
CA GLY A 27 15.83 -12.73 11.69
C GLY A 27 15.35 -12.19 10.33
N LEU A 28 14.06 -12.30 9.99
CA LEU A 28 13.49 -11.68 8.79
C LEU A 28 13.43 -10.15 8.93
N GLY A 29 12.94 -9.67 10.08
CA GLY A 29 12.82 -8.25 10.38
C GLY A 29 14.17 -7.52 10.32
N VAL A 30 15.21 -8.05 10.98
CA VAL A 30 16.56 -7.46 10.96
C VAL A 30 17.16 -7.48 9.54
N ARG A 31 16.88 -8.51 8.74
CA ARG A 31 17.35 -8.58 7.34
C ARG A 31 16.66 -7.53 6.46
N LEU A 32 15.36 -7.35 6.59
CA LEU A 32 14.60 -6.32 5.88
C LEU A 32 15.02 -4.91 6.34
N PHE A 33 15.20 -4.72 7.63
CA PHE A 33 15.63 -3.44 8.20
C PHE A 33 17.04 -3.05 7.76
N LYS A 34 18.01 -3.99 7.77
CA LYS A 34 19.36 -3.76 7.23
C LYS A 34 19.36 -3.45 5.72
N LYS A 35 18.48 -4.09 4.93
CA LYS A 35 18.31 -3.77 3.51
C LYS A 35 17.73 -2.36 3.30
N GLY A 36 16.73 -1.98 4.10
CA GLY A 36 16.16 -0.63 4.11
C GLY A 36 17.19 0.43 4.48
N LEU A 37 17.96 0.21 5.54
CA LEU A 37 19.02 1.13 5.97
C LEU A 37 20.12 1.29 4.92
N ARG A 38 20.54 0.19 4.25
CA ARG A 38 21.51 0.27 3.15
C ARG A 38 20.95 1.02 1.93
N ALA A 39 19.65 0.86 1.63
CA ALA A 39 19.00 1.61 0.56
C ALA A 39 18.92 3.11 0.90
N VAL A 40 18.61 3.45 2.16
CA VAL A 40 18.62 4.82 2.68
C VAL A 40 20.02 5.41 2.64
N GLU A 41 21.05 4.66 3.05
CA GLU A 41 22.45 5.11 3.01
C GLU A 41 22.92 5.38 1.57
N LEU A 42 22.54 4.52 0.61
CA LEU A 42 22.83 4.70 -0.81
C LEU A 42 22.10 5.92 -1.40
N TYR A 43 20.84 6.14 -1.04
CA TYR A 43 20.06 7.31 -1.46
C TYR A 43 20.53 8.61 -0.79
N SER A 44 20.98 8.54 0.46
CA SER A 44 21.44 9.70 1.25
C SER A 44 22.70 10.35 0.67
N ARG A 45 23.45 9.64 -0.17
CA ARG A 45 24.61 10.21 -0.87
C ARG A 45 24.25 11.07 -2.09
N LYS A 46 22.97 11.15 -2.47
CA LYS A 46 22.49 11.94 -3.61
C LYS A 46 21.21 12.73 -3.23
N PRO A 47 21.33 13.85 -2.48
CA PRO A 47 20.17 14.62 -2.02
C PRO A 47 19.29 15.13 -3.18
N LEU A 48 19.89 15.39 -4.35
CA LEU A 48 19.14 15.77 -5.55
C LEU A 48 18.15 14.68 -5.99
N VAL A 49 18.54 13.40 -5.92
CA VAL A 49 17.65 12.29 -6.32
C VAL A 49 16.46 12.18 -5.36
N ILE A 50 16.69 12.38 -4.06
CA ILE A 50 15.63 12.42 -3.06
C ILE A 50 14.69 13.60 -3.33
N LEU A 51 15.24 14.79 -3.62
CA LEU A 51 14.44 15.97 -3.93
C LEU A 51 13.57 15.76 -5.18
N TYR A 52 14.14 15.19 -6.25
CA TYR A 52 13.38 14.86 -7.46
C TYR A 52 12.30 13.80 -7.17
N ALA A 53 12.61 12.77 -6.38
CA ALA A 53 11.63 11.74 -6.03
C ALA A 53 10.46 12.32 -5.21
N ILE A 54 10.75 13.17 -4.23
CA ILE A 54 9.73 13.86 -3.42
C ILE A 54 8.91 14.79 -4.32
N GLY A 55 9.55 15.61 -5.16
CA GLY A 55 8.87 16.50 -6.09
C GLY A 55 7.95 15.74 -7.05
N LEU A 56 8.45 14.66 -7.64
CA LEU A 56 7.66 13.79 -8.51
C LEU A 56 6.48 13.15 -7.78
N THR A 57 6.66 12.76 -6.51
CA THR A 57 5.57 12.21 -5.69
C THR A 57 4.48 13.26 -5.46
N PHE A 58 4.85 14.48 -5.09
CA PHE A 58 3.88 15.58 -4.92
C PHE A 58 3.16 15.92 -6.23
N LEU A 59 3.87 15.94 -7.36
CA LEU A 59 3.26 16.18 -8.67
C LEU A 59 2.27 15.08 -9.05
N CYS A 60 2.65 13.82 -8.87
CA CYS A 60 1.79 12.67 -9.14
C CYS A 60 0.53 12.72 -8.26
N GLN A 61 0.70 12.86 -6.94
CA GLN A 61 -0.43 12.95 -6.01
C GLN A 61 -1.32 14.17 -6.29
N GLY A 62 -0.71 15.32 -6.59
CA GLY A 62 -1.42 16.53 -6.96
C GLY A 62 -2.26 16.35 -8.24
N SER A 63 -1.68 15.78 -9.29
CA SER A 63 -2.39 15.50 -10.54
C SER A 63 -3.58 14.54 -10.33
N CYS A 64 -3.43 13.52 -9.49
CA CYS A 64 -4.51 12.61 -9.13
C CYS A 64 -5.66 13.34 -8.44
N ILE A 65 -5.35 14.17 -7.43
CA ILE A 65 -6.36 14.93 -6.69
C ILE A 65 -7.07 15.96 -7.58
N ILE A 66 -6.33 16.64 -8.47
CA ILE A 66 -6.90 17.55 -9.47
C ILE A 66 -7.85 16.79 -10.42
N GLY A 67 -7.48 15.59 -10.86
CA GLY A 67 -8.34 14.72 -11.66
C GLY A 67 -9.65 14.40 -10.95
N PHE A 68 -9.60 14.03 -9.67
CA PHE A 68 -10.81 13.79 -8.87
C PHE A 68 -11.64 15.05 -8.62
N TRP A 69 -11.01 16.22 -8.51
CA TRP A 69 -11.71 17.49 -8.41
C TRP A 69 -12.47 17.82 -9.70
N LEU A 70 -11.86 17.61 -10.87
CA LEU A 70 -12.54 17.77 -12.16
C LEU A 70 -13.70 16.79 -12.32
N LEU A 71 -13.54 15.54 -11.88
CA LEU A 71 -14.63 14.55 -11.85
C LEU A 71 -15.76 14.99 -10.93
N GLY A 72 -15.45 15.49 -9.73
CA GLY A 72 -16.45 16.02 -8.80
C GLY A 72 -17.22 17.19 -9.38
N ARG A 73 -16.54 18.14 -10.02
CA ARG A 73 -17.15 19.27 -10.74
C ARG A 73 -18.14 18.80 -11.81
N ASN A 74 -17.79 17.80 -12.61
CA ASN A 74 -18.68 17.23 -13.63
C ASN A 74 -19.90 16.50 -13.04
N LEU A 75 -19.78 15.96 -11.82
CA LEU A 75 -20.87 15.34 -11.07
C LEU A 75 -21.74 16.35 -10.29
N GLY A 76 -21.48 17.66 -10.44
CA GLY A 76 -22.21 18.72 -9.76
C GLY A 76 -21.80 18.94 -8.30
N VAL A 77 -20.60 18.47 -7.91
CA VAL A 77 -20.03 18.73 -6.57
C VAL A 77 -19.26 20.05 -6.60
N GLU A 78 -19.88 21.11 -6.09
CA GLU A 78 -19.30 22.45 -6.04
C GLU A 78 -18.45 22.69 -4.78
N VAL A 79 -17.51 21.78 -4.51
CA VAL A 79 -16.61 21.91 -3.36
C VAL A 79 -15.27 22.50 -3.81
N HIS A 80 -14.73 23.42 -3.00
CA HIS A 80 -13.43 24.05 -3.27
C HIS A 80 -12.30 23.00 -3.29
N ILE A 81 -11.37 23.10 -4.24
CA ILE A 81 -10.29 22.12 -4.45
C ILE A 81 -9.45 21.82 -3.19
N LYS A 82 -9.25 22.83 -2.34
CA LYS A 82 -8.57 22.73 -1.03
C LYS A 82 -9.09 21.57 -0.17
N TYR A 83 -10.40 21.31 -0.19
CA TYR A 83 -10.97 20.20 0.57
C TYR A 83 -10.61 18.84 -0.04
N TYR A 84 -10.54 18.73 -1.37
CA TYR A 84 -10.10 17.49 -2.03
C TYR A 84 -8.68 17.10 -1.60
N PHE A 85 -7.77 18.09 -1.44
CA PHE A 85 -6.41 17.86 -0.95
C PHE A 85 -6.32 17.35 0.50
N VAL A 86 -7.38 17.47 1.29
CA VAL A 86 -7.43 16.95 2.66
C VAL A 86 -8.20 15.63 2.70
N LEU A 87 -9.37 15.58 2.06
CA LEU A 87 -10.27 14.44 2.12
C LEU A 87 -9.69 13.18 1.48
N PHE A 88 -9.02 13.29 0.34
CA PHE A 88 -8.45 12.14 -0.35
C PHE A 88 -7.28 11.51 0.42
N PRO A 89 -6.24 12.25 0.83
CA PRO A 89 -5.16 11.67 1.64
C PRO A 89 -5.66 11.08 2.96
N LEU A 90 -6.64 11.73 3.61
CA LEU A 90 -7.23 11.22 4.85
C LEU A 90 -8.01 9.91 4.59
N SER A 91 -8.76 9.84 3.50
CA SER A 91 -9.47 8.62 3.10
C SER A 91 -8.50 7.47 2.79
N TRP A 92 -7.40 7.75 2.09
CA TRP A 92 -6.36 6.74 1.83
C TRP A 92 -5.67 6.26 3.10
N LEU A 93 -5.37 7.17 4.03
CA LEU A 93 -4.81 6.81 5.34
C LEU A 93 -5.73 5.84 6.08
N LEU A 94 -7.05 6.11 6.09
CA LEU A 94 -8.03 5.19 6.66
C LEU A 94 -8.10 3.86 5.92
N GLY A 95 -7.95 3.89 4.59
CA GLY A 95 -7.88 2.68 3.76
C GLY A 95 -6.66 1.80 4.03
N THR A 96 -5.56 2.35 4.58
CA THR A 96 -4.39 1.54 5.00
C THR A 96 -4.63 0.75 6.28
N LEU A 97 -5.67 1.07 7.04
CA LEU A 97 -6.00 0.32 8.25
C LEU A 97 -6.47 -1.09 7.83
N PRO A 98 -5.94 -2.17 8.45
CA PRO A 98 -6.30 -3.55 8.12
C PRO A 98 -7.68 -3.93 8.71
N ILE A 99 -8.64 -3.02 8.61
CA ILE A 99 -10.04 -3.20 9.05
C ILE A 99 -10.84 -3.84 7.91
N SER A 100 -10.51 -3.54 6.65
CA SER A 100 -11.18 -4.07 5.45
C SER A 100 -10.17 -4.42 4.36
N ILE A 101 -10.46 -5.49 3.61
CA ILE A 101 -9.65 -5.92 2.46
C ILE A 101 -9.69 -4.81 1.40
N GLY A 102 -8.54 -4.14 1.21
CA GLY A 102 -8.42 -3.04 0.26
C GLY A 102 -9.32 -1.83 0.56
N GLY A 103 -9.81 -1.70 1.80
CA GLY A 103 -10.69 -0.61 2.22
C GLY A 103 -12.04 -0.58 1.50
N ILE A 104 -12.54 -1.71 0.97
CA ILE A 104 -13.84 -1.80 0.29
C ILE A 104 -14.96 -1.38 1.24
N GLY A 105 -15.82 -0.47 0.78
CA GLY A 105 -16.96 0.09 1.51
C GLY A 105 -16.57 1.15 2.55
N ILE A 106 -15.46 0.95 3.27
CA ILE A 106 -14.98 1.89 4.28
C ILE A 106 -14.46 3.16 3.63
N MET A 107 -13.62 3.05 2.60
CA MET A 107 -13.02 4.21 1.96
C MET A 107 -14.09 5.10 1.33
N GLU A 108 -15.03 4.48 0.61
CA GLU A 108 -16.12 5.18 -0.07
C GLU A 108 -17.11 5.78 0.92
N GLY A 109 -17.47 5.03 1.96
CA GLY A 109 -18.37 5.50 3.02
C GLY A 109 -17.78 6.68 3.79
N MET A 110 -16.49 6.61 4.14
CA MET A 110 -15.81 7.70 4.86
C MET A 110 -15.65 8.93 3.98
N LEU A 111 -15.26 8.76 2.71
CA LEU A 111 -15.14 9.88 1.79
C LEU A 111 -16.50 10.56 1.56
N LYS A 112 -17.57 9.76 1.41
CA LYS A 112 -18.95 10.26 1.35
C LYS A 112 -19.29 11.11 2.58
N VAL A 113 -19.08 10.57 3.79
CA VAL A 113 -19.38 11.27 5.05
C VAL A 113 -18.57 12.56 5.17
N MET A 114 -17.30 12.54 4.78
CA MET A 114 -16.45 13.72 4.79
C MET A 114 -16.94 14.80 3.82
N PHE A 115 -17.32 14.43 2.59
CA PHE A 115 -17.86 15.39 1.61
C PHE A 115 -19.18 16.01 2.08
N MET A 116 -20.07 15.22 2.67
CA MET A 116 -21.33 15.73 3.24
C MET A 116 -21.13 16.70 4.41
N LYS A 117 -20.01 16.60 5.14
CA LYS A 117 -19.70 17.50 6.27
C LYS A 117 -19.07 18.82 5.84
N VAL A 118 -18.43 18.85 4.68
CA VAL A 118 -17.62 19.98 4.21
C VAL A 118 -18.43 20.96 3.35
N GLY A 119 -19.56 20.53 2.81
CA GLY A 119 -20.45 21.41 2.05
C GLY A 119 -21.83 20.81 1.86
N ASN A 120 -22.69 21.51 1.12
CA ASN A 120 -24.05 21.09 0.82
C ASN A 120 -24.08 20.05 -0.32
N VAL A 121 -23.31 18.97 -0.15
CA VAL A 121 -23.17 17.90 -1.15
C VAL A 121 -24.17 16.79 -0.84
N SER A 122 -24.97 16.39 -1.83
CA SER A 122 -25.89 15.28 -1.63
C SER A 122 -25.15 13.96 -1.39
N SER A 123 -25.78 13.07 -0.62
CA SER A 123 -25.28 11.73 -0.33
C SER A 123 -24.96 10.94 -1.62
N GLN A 124 -25.79 11.12 -2.66
CA GLN A 124 -25.66 10.47 -3.95
C GLN A 124 -24.43 10.98 -4.72
N GLN A 125 -24.24 12.30 -4.78
CA GLN A 125 -23.09 12.89 -5.49
C GLN A 125 -21.76 12.53 -4.80
N ALA A 126 -21.72 12.61 -3.47
CA ALA A 126 -20.53 12.27 -2.69
C ALA A 126 -20.14 10.79 -2.88
N LEU A 127 -21.14 9.89 -2.92
CA LEU A 127 -20.92 8.48 -3.22
C LEU A 127 -20.45 8.27 -4.66
N ALA A 128 -21.03 8.98 -5.63
CA ALA A 128 -20.63 8.87 -7.04
C ALA A 128 -19.15 9.21 -7.24
N VAL A 129 -18.66 10.31 -6.62
CA VAL A 129 -17.23 10.67 -6.67
C VAL A 129 -16.35 9.57 -6.08
N ALA A 130 -16.74 9.01 -4.93
CA ALA A 130 -15.99 7.95 -4.28
C ALA A 130 -15.93 6.65 -5.10
N LEU A 131 -17.04 6.28 -5.76
CA LEU A 131 -17.10 5.13 -6.64
C LEU A 131 -16.27 5.36 -7.92
N CYS A 132 -16.34 6.54 -8.53
CA CYS A 132 -15.48 6.90 -9.66
C CYS A 132 -14.00 6.80 -9.31
N GLN A 133 -13.60 7.26 -8.12
CA GLN A 133 -12.23 7.09 -7.62
C GLN A 133 -11.85 5.60 -7.58
N ARG A 134 -12.68 4.74 -7.01
CA ARG A 134 -12.42 3.29 -6.93
C ARG A 134 -12.27 2.69 -8.33
N LEU A 135 -13.16 3.03 -9.25
CA LEU A 135 -13.10 2.52 -10.63
C LEU A 135 -11.79 2.92 -11.30
N ILE A 136 -11.33 4.16 -11.13
CA ILE A 136 -10.05 4.63 -11.68
C ILE A 136 -8.88 3.84 -11.10
N TRP A 137 -8.88 3.55 -9.80
CA TRP A 137 -7.86 2.72 -9.17
C TRP A 137 -7.87 1.27 -9.67
N LEU A 138 -9.06 0.68 -9.86
CA LEU A 138 -9.21 -0.67 -10.40
C LEU A 138 -8.71 -0.75 -11.84
N LEU A 139 -9.10 0.21 -12.69
CA LEU A 139 -8.64 0.30 -14.07
C LEU A 139 -7.13 0.56 -14.15
N GLY A 140 -6.59 1.43 -13.29
CA GLY A 140 -5.15 1.69 -13.20
C GLY A 140 -4.33 0.48 -12.72
N SER A 141 -4.96 -0.47 -12.03
CA SER A 141 -4.32 -1.74 -11.63
C SER A 141 -4.28 -2.78 -12.76
N PHE A 142 -5.10 -2.58 -13.80
CA PHE A 142 -5.24 -3.53 -14.91
C PHE A 142 -3.94 -3.75 -15.70
N PRO A 143 -3.15 -2.72 -16.07
CA PRO A 143 -1.85 -2.93 -16.74
C PRO A 143 -0.90 -3.79 -15.90
N GLY A 144 -0.90 -3.63 -14.57
CA GLY A 144 -0.11 -4.47 -13.68
C GLY A 144 -0.52 -5.94 -13.73
N LEU A 145 -1.82 -6.21 -13.78
CA LEU A 145 -2.36 -7.56 -13.97
C LEU A 145 -1.96 -8.15 -15.32
N VAL A 146 -2.07 -7.37 -16.40
CA VAL A 146 -1.69 -7.81 -17.75
C VAL A 146 -0.20 -8.14 -17.81
N VAL A 147 0.68 -7.30 -17.27
CA VAL A 147 2.14 -7.55 -17.23
C VAL A 147 2.47 -8.81 -16.40
N HIS A 148 1.76 -9.01 -15.28
CA HIS A 148 1.94 -10.19 -14.44
C HIS A 148 1.53 -11.48 -15.17
N LEU A 149 0.37 -11.47 -15.83
CA LEU A 149 -0.13 -12.61 -16.60
C LEU A 149 0.67 -12.87 -17.88
N ALA A 150 1.21 -11.83 -18.52
CA ALA A 150 2.05 -11.94 -19.70
C ALA A 150 3.46 -12.50 -19.41
N GLY A 151 3.82 -12.70 -18.14
CA GLY A 151 5.07 -13.39 -17.77
C GLY A 151 6.35 -12.63 -18.11
N ALA A 152 6.28 -11.31 -18.34
CA ALA A 152 7.45 -10.47 -18.69
C ALA A 152 8.51 -10.34 -17.56
N HIS A 153 8.32 -11.04 -16.43
CA HIS A 153 9.25 -11.13 -15.30
C HIS A 153 9.79 -12.55 -15.06
N LEU A 154 9.50 -13.53 -15.91
CA LEU A 154 10.11 -14.84 -15.80
C LEU A 154 11.50 -14.81 -16.45
N PRO A 155 12.61 -15.02 -15.69
CA PRO A 155 13.88 -15.33 -16.32
C PRO A 155 13.69 -16.58 -17.18
N LYS A 156 14.03 -16.49 -18.47
CA LYS A 156 13.88 -17.57 -19.44
C LYS A 156 14.79 -18.78 -19.18
N GLU A 157 15.63 -18.76 -18.16
CA GLU A 157 16.66 -19.77 -17.95
C GLU A 157 16.39 -20.59 -16.70
N LYS A 158 15.68 -21.71 -16.91
CA LYS A 158 15.82 -22.91 -16.08
C LYS A 158 17.23 -23.54 -16.18
N ALA A 159 18.11 -23.04 -17.05
CA ALA A 159 19.44 -23.62 -17.29
C ALA A 159 20.44 -23.33 -16.16
N ASP A 160 20.38 -22.15 -15.53
CA ASP A 160 21.40 -21.74 -14.55
C ASP A 160 21.27 -22.40 -13.18
N PHE A 161 20.07 -22.86 -12.81
CA PHE A 161 19.83 -23.50 -11.51
C PHE A 161 20.44 -24.91 -11.43
N PHE A 162 20.63 -25.58 -12.56
CA PHE A 162 21.18 -26.94 -12.60
C PHE A 162 22.71 -26.99 -12.71
N ILE A 163 23.37 -25.91 -13.17
CA ILE A 163 24.84 -25.89 -13.30
C ILE A 163 25.52 -25.75 -11.93
N ASP A 164 24.97 -24.95 -11.01
CA ASP A 164 25.57 -24.74 -9.66
C ASP A 164 25.46 -25.97 -8.73
N SER A 165 24.63 -26.95 -9.10
CA SER A 165 24.52 -28.23 -8.36
C SER A 165 25.51 -29.28 -8.86
N ALA A 166 26.02 -29.15 -10.09
CA ALA A 166 26.98 -30.08 -10.67
C ALA A 166 28.43 -29.73 -10.27
N ASP A 167 28.74 -28.46 -10.05
CA ASP A 167 30.09 -27.99 -9.74
C ASP A 167 30.50 -28.20 -8.26
N LYS A 168 29.55 -28.57 -7.39
CA LYS A 168 29.81 -28.89 -5.97
C LYS A 168 29.91 -30.38 -5.67
N ALA A 169 29.96 -31.22 -6.70
CA ALA A 169 30.03 -32.67 -6.57
C ALA A 169 31.28 -33.31 -7.23
N GLY A 170 32.27 -32.49 -7.61
CA GLY A 170 33.61 -32.93 -8.02
C GLY A 170 34.65 -32.59 -6.96
#